data_AF-A0A9N9PLB8-F1
#
_entry.id   AF-A0A9N9PLB8-F1
#
_cell.length_a   1.000
_cell.length_b   1.000
_cell.length_c   1.000
_cell.angle_alpha   90.00
_cell.angle_beta   90.00
_cell.angle_gamma   90.00
#
_symmetry.space_group_name_H-M   'P 1'
#
loop_
_entity.id
_entity.type
_entity.pdbx_description
1 polymer ?
#
loop_
_entity_poly.entity_id
_entity_poly.type
_entity_poly.pdbx_seq_one_letter_code
_entity_poly.pdbx_strand_id
1 'polypeptide(L)' 'IVNNSTIGGILLTQLVKYNISYILPKLFVTDSATYIKKCYREILKPVMPQLIHAPCCAHILNLIG' A
#
# COMPACT_ATOMS: atom_id res chain seq x y z
N ILE A 1 -2.17 -12.64 -12.65
CA ILE A 1 -1.98 -12.86 -11.21
C ILE A 1 -1.09 -11.73 -10.71
N VAL A 2 -1.64 -10.75 -10.00
CA VAL A 2 -0.86 -9.67 -9.42
C VAL A 2 -0.28 -10.18 -8.09
N ASN A 3 1.05 -10.28 -8.00
CA ASN A 3 1.73 -10.74 -6.79
C ASN A 3 2.03 -9.56 -5.86
N ASN A 4 1.97 -9.77 -4.53
CA ASN A 4 2.25 -8.74 -3.54
C ASN A 4 3.65 -8.14 -3.71
N SER A 5 4.65 -8.97 -4.03
CA SER A 5 6.03 -8.55 -4.33
C SER A 5 6.13 -7.59 -5.50
N THR A 6 5.33 -7.80 -6.55
CA THR A 6 5.32 -6.92 -7.73
C THR A 6 4.79 -5.55 -7.37
N ILE A 7 3.68 -5.47 -6.63
CA ILE A 7 3.09 -4.19 -6.22
C ILE A 7 4.00 -3.44 -5.27
N GLY A 8 4.53 -4.12 -4.25
CA GLY A 8 5.44 -3.50 -3.28
C GLY A 8 6.70 -2.97 -3.96
N GLY A 9 7.29 -3.75 -4.87
CA GLY A 9 8.44 -3.33 -5.66
C GLY A 9 8.15 -2.09 -6.49
N ILE A 10 7.04 -2.06 -7.24
CA ILE A 10 6.64 -0.89 -8.04
C ILE A 10 6.48 0.34 -7.15
N LEU A 11 5.81 0.22 -6.00
CA LEU A 11 5.62 1.34 -5.07
C LEU A 11 6.95 1.91 -4.58
N LEU A 12 7.86 1.06 -4.11
CA LEU A 12 9.18 1.49 -3.64
C LEU A 12 10.00 2.13 -4.76
N THR A 13 9.98 1.56 -5.96
CA THR A 13 10.64 2.13 -7.13
C THR A 13 10.07 3.51 -7.49
N GLN A 14 8.76 3.73 -7.39
CA GLN A 14 8.17 5.05 -7.63
C GLN A 14 8.64 6.07 -6.58
N LEU A 15 8.69 5.70 -5.30
CA LEU A 15 9.19 6.60 -4.26
C LEU A 15 10.64 7.03 -4.53
N VAL A 16 11.51 6.08 -4.91
CA VAL A 16 12.89 6.39 -5.31
C VAL A 16 12.93 7.29 -6.55
N LYS A 17 12.13 6.98 -7.57
CA LYS A 17 12.06 7.75 -8.82
C LYS A 17 11.71 9.23 -8.58
N TYR A 18 10.82 9.50 -7.62
CA TYR A 18 10.42 10.86 -7.25
C TYR A 18 11.20 11.44 -6.07
N ASN A 19 12.26 10.77 -5.62
CA ASN A 19 13.08 11.17 -4.47
C ASN A 19 12.25 11.41 -3.19
N ILE A 20 11.21 10.60 -2.99
CA ILE A 20 10.35 10.64 -1.81
C ILE A 20 10.96 9.74 -0.74
N SER A 21 11.33 10.33 0.39
CA SER A 21 11.87 9.58 1.52
C SER A 21 10.85 8.61 2.10
N TYR A 22 11.28 7.41 2.46
CA TYR A 22 10.42 6.37 3.06
C TYR A 22 9.82 6.76 4.41
N ILE A 23 10.33 7.80 5.10
CA ILE A 23 9.72 8.30 6.34
C ILE A 23 8.49 9.20 6.10
N LEU A 24 8.30 9.68 4.87
CA LEU A 24 7.28 10.68 4.54
C LEU A 24 5.88 10.07 4.39
N PRO A 25 5.69 8.94 3.68
CA PRO A 25 4.39 8.28 3.62
C PRO A 25 3.94 7.83 5.02
N LYS A 26 2.72 8.24 5.41
CA LYS A 26 2.08 7.84 6.67
C LYS A 26 0.83 7.00 6.46
N LEU A 27 0.19 7.14 5.31
CA LEU A 27 -1.07 6.49 5.00
C LEU A 27 -1.01 5.82 3.64
N PHE A 28 -1.43 4.56 3.60
CA PHE A 28 -1.62 3.77 2.39
C PHE A 28 -3.11 3.42 2.28
N VAL A 29 -3.79 4.03 1.31
CA VAL A 29 -5.23 3.87 1.10
C VAL A 29 -5.47 3.04 -0.15
N THR A 30 -6.12 1.89 -0.01
CA THR A 30 -6.39 0.97 -1.14
C THR A 30 -7.73 0.26 -0.97
N ASP A 31 -8.16 -0.51 -1.97
CA ASP A 31 -9.21 -1.51 -1.78
C ASP A 31 -8.79 -2.59 -0.74
N SER A 32 -9.77 -3.39 -0.31
CA SER A 32 -9.57 -4.41 0.74
C SER A 32 -9.01 -5.74 0.23
N ALA A 33 -8.38 -5.76 -0.94
CA ALA A 33 -7.91 -6.98 -1.58
C ALA A 33 -6.81 -7.70 -0.77
N THR A 34 -6.88 -9.03 -0.74
CA THR A 34 -5.99 -9.89 0.06
C THR A 34 -4.52 -9.71 -0.30
N TYR A 35 -4.19 -9.55 -1.59
CA TYR A 35 -2.82 -9.36 -2.04
C TYR A 35 -2.25 -7.99 -1.61
N ILE A 36 -3.09 -6.96 -1.50
CA ILE A 36 -2.68 -5.64 -1.00
C ILE A 36 -2.40 -5.70 0.50
N LYS A 37 -3.27 -6.35 1.29
CA LYS A 37 -3.03 -6.57 2.72
C LYS A 37 -1.71 -7.32 2.95
N LYS A 38 -1.43 -8.34 2.14
CA LYS A 38 -0.18 -9.09 2.18
C LYS A 38 1.03 -8.21 1.79
N CYS A 39 0.90 -7.37 0.75
CA CYS A 39 1.93 -6.40 0.35
C CYS A 39 2.27 -5.42 1.47
N TYR A 40 1.24 -4.84 2.11
CA TYR A 40 1.45 -3.93 3.23
C TYR A 40 2.21 -4.62 4.36
N ARG A 41 1.75 -5.80 4.79
CA ARG A 41 2.33 -6.52 5.94
C ARG A 41 3.77 -6.97 5.69
N GLU A 42 4.06 -7.52 4.51
CA GLU A 42 5.34 -8.21 4.26
C GLU A 42 6.39 -7.31 3.60
N ILE A 43 6.00 -6.21 2.96
CA ILE A 43 6.91 -5.36 2.18
C ILE A 43 6.92 -3.93 2.71
N LEU A 44 5.75 -3.28 2.75
CA LEU A 44 5.70 -1.85 3.07
C LEU A 44 5.94 -1.58 4.56
N LYS A 45 5.36 -2.38 5.46
CA LYS A 45 5.48 -2.17 6.91
C LYS A 45 6.91 -2.35 7.43
N PRO A 46 7.71 -3.33 6.98
CA PRO A 46 9.12 -3.42 7.35
C PRO A 46 9.97 -2.25 6.84
N VAL A 47 9.68 -1.71 5.65
CA VAL A 47 10.42 -0.60 5.05
C VAL A 47 9.98 0.76 5.62
N MET A 48 8.70 0.89 5.96
CA MET A 48 8.06 2.10 6.46
C MET A 48 7.22 1.78 7.71
N PRO A 49 7.85 1.62 8.89
CA PRO A 49 7.16 1.21 10.12
C PRO A 49 6.05 2.16 10.55
N GLN A 50 6.15 3.44 10.22
CA GLN A 50 5.15 4.47 10.50
C GLN A 50 3.93 4.42 9.56
N LEU A 51 3.99 3.66 8.47
CA LEU A 51 2.91 3.57 7.49
C LEU A 51 1.70 2.84 8.08
N ILE A 52 0.52 3.39 7.89
CA ILE A 52 -0.77 2.79 8.26
C ILE A 52 -1.52 2.40 6.98
N HIS A 53 -2.08 1.20 6.95
CA HIS A 53 -2.99 0.77 5.89
C HIS A 53 -4.44 1.05 6.29
N ALA A 54 -5.19 1.71 5.40
CA ALA A 54 -6.62 1.94 5.55
C ALA A 54 -7.38 1.50 4.29
N PRO A 55 -8.51 0.78 4.42
CA PRO A 55 -9.37 0.49 3.29
C PRO A 55 -10.04 1.78 2.79
N CYS A 56 -10.15 1.93 1.48
CA CYS A 56 -10.73 3.12 0.88
C CYS A 56 -12.25 3.13 1.05
N CYS A 57 -12.77 4.25 1.58
CA CYS A 57 -14.19 4.42 1.84
C CYS A 57 -15.03 4.38 0.55
N ALA A 58 -14.51 4.84 -0.58
CA ALA A 58 -15.21 4.79 -1.86
C ALA A 58 -15.57 3.35 -2.29
N HIS A 59 -14.67 2.39 -2.09
CA HIS A 59 -14.98 0.99 -2.35
C HIS A 59 -15.96 0.41 -1.32
N ILE A 60 -15.89 0.85 -0.07
CA ILE A 60 -16.84 0.41 0.98
C ILE A 60 -18.25 0.92 0.65
N LEU A 61 -18.41 2.17 0.24
CA LEU A 61 -19.70 2.74 -0.17
C LEU A 61 -20.27 1.99 -1.37
N ASN A 62 -19.44 1.65 -2.35
CA ASN A 62 -19.86 0.84 -3.51
C ASN A 62 -20.25 -0.61 -3.14
N LEU A 63 -19.84 -1.13 -1.98
CA LEU A 63 -20.25 -2.45 -1.48
C LEU A 63 -21.55 -2.41 -0.67
N ILE A 64 -21.85 -1.27 -0.03
CA ILE A 64 -23.02 -1.11 0.84
C ILE A 64 -24.26 -0.71 0.03
N GLY A 65 -24.09 0.09 -1.04
CA GLY A 65 -25.21 0.62 -1.83
C GLY A 65 -25.78 1.89 -1.21
#